data_AF-A0A915LKW6-F1
#
_entry.id   AF-A0A915LKW6-F1
#
_cell.length_a   1.000
_cell.length_b   1.000
_cell.length_c   1.000
_cell.angle_alpha   90.00
_cell.angle_beta   90.00
_cell.angle_gamma   90.00
#
_symmetry.space_group_name_H-M   'P 1'
#
loop_
_entity.id
_entity.type
_entity.pdbx_description
1 polymer ?
#
loop_
_entity_poly.entity_id
_entity_poly.type
_entity_poly.pdbx_seq_one_letter_code
_entity_poly.pdbx_strand_id
1 'polypeptide(L)'
;MSDKGTPIVAPDGSMIVQRDPNKIASSGDHDPVYDKLEHAFGVSTATNGTLSAEFDSSAELIMKLQNMLGSIELSLDKVSLSFAFDEVIMEAVNSIKPPRNSMDASDILAETYINPLFKSCLNKAASSAFDYLIGLYGRCNSLVNQSHLGLSAKIFSTLSARVKVQFILFLRGLLCANKNSSYQDISTVFTKFMLTNLESISPFLRDIIVCCKDAALTDDSALIEVFGPVLDILRSCAIHINMTKLFEDKHYSLLLLLLEIKMSDNTRPIADLIVSRPDFHPKHLITNFKGREFVHSSFLGPFIAFSIAGSQSPLYEFCFDHNDVLFDYSDMENKELKINEFQTQLRMMRVMIRARIYI
;
A
#
# COMPACT_ATOMS: atom_id res chain seq x y z
N MET A 1 43.09 -37.18 -55.05
CA MET A 1 42.94 -38.11 -53.91
C MET A 1 41.92 -37.47 -52.98
N SER A 2 40.62 -37.58 -53.30
CA SER A 2 39.70 -38.62 -52.81
C SER A 2 39.78 -38.82 -51.30
N ASP A 3 38.78 -38.32 -50.56
CA ASP A 3 37.82 -39.28 -50.02
C ASP A 3 36.40 -38.72 -49.98
N LYS A 4 35.46 -39.53 -50.48
CA LYS A 4 34.03 -39.27 -50.59
C LYS A 4 33.36 -39.92 -49.39
N GLY A 5 32.64 -39.15 -48.57
CA GLY A 5 31.69 -39.66 -47.60
C GLY A 5 30.26 -39.58 -48.14
N THR A 6 29.72 -40.72 -48.55
CA THR A 6 28.34 -40.93 -49.02
C THR A 6 27.31 -40.70 -47.90
N PRO A 7 26.12 -40.13 -48.15
CA PRO A 7 25.05 -40.12 -47.18
C PRO A 7 24.38 -41.50 -47.14
N ILE A 8 24.32 -42.11 -45.96
CA ILE A 8 23.52 -43.31 -45.69
C ILE A 8 22.09 -42.83 -45.42
N VAL A 9 21.18 -43.10 -46.36
CA VAL A 9 19.74 -42.95 -46.18
C VAL A 9 19.22 -44.21 -45.50
N ALA A 10 18.73 -44.09 -44.27
CA ALA A 10 17.90 -45.11 -43.65
C ALA A 10 16.44 -44.96 -44.12
N PRO A 11 15.72 -46.07 -44.36
CA PRO A 11 14.34 -46.05 -44.82
C PRO A 11 13.41 -45.89 -43.63
N ASP A 12 13.31 -44.65 -43.15
CA ASP A 12 12.17 -44.06 -42.43
C ASP A 12 12.68 -42.74 -41.84
N GLY A 13 12.06 -41.63 -42.27
CA GLY A 13 12.58 -40.26 -42.15
C GLY A 13 12.65 -39.67 -40.73
N SER A 14 13.16 -40.39 -39.73
CA SER A 14 13.46 -39.86 -38.40
C SER A 14 14.94 -39.53 -38.26
N MET A 15 15.28 -38.24 -38.13
CA MET A 15 16.61 -37.81 -37.70
C MET A 15 16.78 -38.08 -36.20
N ILE A 16 17.70 -38.96 -35.83
CA ILE A 16 18.21 -39.06 -34.46
C ILE A 16 19.36 -38.05 -34.34
N VAL A 17 19.09 -36.93 -33.68
CA VAL A 17 20.13 -35.96 -33.33
C VAL A 17 20.85 -36.44 -32.07
N GLN A 18 22.07 -36.98 -32.25
CA GLN A 18 23.00 -37.20 -31.15
C GLN A 18 23.44 -35.83 -30.60
N ARG A 19 22.97 -35.46 -29.41
CA ARG A 19 23.45 -34.26 -28.69
C ARG A 19 24.81 -34.56 -28.04
N ASP A 20 25.81 -33.81 -28.46
CA ASP A 20 27.15 -33.78 -27.89
C ASP A 20 27.09 -33.17 -26.46
N PRO A 21 27.51 -33.90 -25.41
CA PRO A 21 27.40 -33.44 -24.02
C PRO A 21 28.37 -32.29 -23.66
N ASN A 22 29.27 -31.89 -24.56
CA ASN A 22 30.23 -30.79 -24.31
C ASN A 22 29.96 -29.53 -25.14
N LYS A 23 28.81 -29.41 -25.78
CA LYS A 23 28.42 -28.17 -26.44
C LYS A 23 27.80 -27.21 -25.41
N ILE A 24 28.65 -26.33 -24.86
CA ILE A 24 28.21 -25.14 -24.11
C ILE A 24 27.16 -24.44 -24.98
N ALA A 25 25.93 -24.38 -24.46
CA ALA A 25 24.82 -23.69 -25.09
C ALA A 25 25.23 -22.23 -25.31
N SER A 26 25.49 -21.87 -26.56
CA SER A 26 25.53 -20.47 -26.98
C SER A 26 24.22 -19.81 -26.57
N SER A 27 24.31 -18.70 -25.82
CA SER A 27 23.24 -17.79 -25.43
C SER A 27 22.07 -17.79 -26.43
N GLY A 28 21.01 -18.53 -26.10
CA GLY A 28 19.79 -18.62 -26.88
C GLY A 28 18.83 -17.50 -26.49
N ASP A 29 18.09 -16.99 -27.46
CA ASP A 29 16.99 -16.02 -27.36
C ASP A 29 16.29 -16.00 -26.00
N HIS A 30 16.68 -15.07 -25.13
CA HIS A 30 15.83 -14.71 -23.99
C HIS A 30 14.68 -13.87 -24.55
N ASP A 31 13.45 -14.35 -24.40
CA ASP A 31 12.26 -13.61 -24.81
C ASP A 31 12.20 -12.30 -23.99
N PRO A 32 12.17 -11.13 -24.65
CA PRO A 32 12.25 -9.82 -24.00
C PRO A 32 11.10 -9.57 -23.00
N VAL A 33 10.05 -10.37 -23.01
CA VAL A 33 9.00 -10.33 -22.00
C VAL A 33 9.47 -10.92 -20.66
N TYR A 34 10.24 -12.01 -20.66
CA TYR A 34 10.75 -12.60 -19.42
C TYR A 34 11.76 -11.71 -18.73
N ASP A 35 12.66 -11.06 -19.48
CA ASP A 35 13.61 -10.11 -18.90
C ASP A 35 12.90 -8.96 -18.17
N LYS A 36 11.78 -8.49 -18.75
CA LYS A 36 10.92 -7.47 -18.13
C LYS A 36 10.19 -8.00 -16.89
N LEU A 37 9.74 -9.25 -16.91
CA LEU A 37 9.14 -9.90 -15.75
C LEU A 37 10.17 -10.05 -14.63
N GLU A 38 11.36 -10.57 -14.92
CA GLU A 38 12.44 -10.68 -13.93
C GLU A 38 12.80 -9.31 -13.33
N HIS A 39 12.85 -8.27 -14.16
CA HIS A 39 13.04 -6.89 -13.69
C HIS A 39 11.89 -6.43 -12.79
N ALA A 40 10.63 -6.71 -13.14
CA ALA A 40 9.47 -6.38 -12.30
C ALA A 40 9.54 -7.04 -10.92
N PHE A 41 9.93 -8.31 -10.88
CA PHE A 41 10.06 -9.07 -9.64
C PHE A 41 11.37 -8.79 -8.88
N GLY A 42 12.28 -7.99 -9.44
CA GLY A 42 13.56 -7.64 -8.81
C GLY A 42 14.59 -8.79 -8.81
N VAL A 43 14.43 -9.76 -9.71
CA VAL A 43 15.27 -10.98 -9.78
C VAL A 43 16.17 -11.03 -11.02
N SER A 44 16.19 -9.96 -11.82
CA SER A 44 17.01 -9.90 -13.04
C SER A 44 18.51 -9.87 -12.75
N THR A 45 19.24 -10.77 -13.40
CA THR A 45 20.70 -10.89 -13.30
C THR A 45 21.47 -9.71 -13.90
N ALA A 46 20.84 -8.95 -14.81
CA ALA A 46 21.45 -7.82 -15.51
C ALA A 46 21.52 -6.53 -14.67
N THR A 47 20.72 -6.43 -13.60
CA THR A 47 20.57 -5.21 -12.77
C THR A 47 21.00 -5.42 -11.31
N ASN A 48 21.84 -6.41 -11.04
CA ASN A 48 22.21 -6.92 -9.71
C ASN A 48 22.85 -5.91 -8.71
N GLY A 49 22.92 -4.61 -9.03
CA GLY A 49 23.46 -3.58 -8.15
C GLY A 49 22.45 -2.90 -7.21
N THR A 50 21.14 -2.89 -7.51
CA THR A 50 20.18 -2.05 -6.74
C THR A 50 18.86 -2.73 -6.35
N LEU A 51 18.34 -3.69 -7.12
CA LEU A 51 17.03 -4.33 -6.84
C LEU A 51 17.15 -5.63 -6.02
N SER A 52 18.29 -6.33 -6.10
CA SER A 52 18.59 -7.53 -5.30
C SER A 52 18.68 -7.27 -3.79
N ALA A 53 18.81 -5.99 -3.40
CA ALA A 53 18.81 -5.54 -2.01
C ALA A 53 17.44 -5.74 -1.32
N GLU A 54 16.33 -5.81 -2.09
CA GLU A 54 14.97 -6.05 -1.54
C GLU A 54 14.83 -7.47 -0.94
N PHE A 55 15.66 -8.43 -1.35
CA PHE A 55 15.57 -9.83 -0.92
C PHE A 55 16.65 -10.27 0.08
N ASP A 56 17.43 -9.32 0.63
CA ASP A 56 18.57 -9.57 1.51
C ASP A 56 19.46 -10.75 1.03
N SER A 57 19.74 -10.77 -0.28
CA SER A 57 20.76 -11.62 -0.91
C SER A 57 20.58 -13.15 -0.80
N SER A 58 19.36 -13.69 -0.74
CA SER A 58 19.18 -15.14 -0.90
C SER A 58 19.22 -15.52 -2.38
N ALA A 59 20.40 -15.92 -2.88
CA ALA A 59 20.56 -16.44 -4.24
C ALA A 59 19.59 -17.60 -4.54
N GLU A 60 19.27 -18.42 -3.53
CA GLU A 60 18.29 -19.51 -3.62
C GLU A 60 16.88 -19.00 -3.94
N LEU A 61 16.44 -17.92 -3.28
CA LEU A 61 15.13 -17.32 -3.54
C LEU A 61 15.07 -16.68 -4.93
N ILE A 62 16.13 -15.98 -5.33
CA ILE A 62 16.22 -15.39 -6.67
C ILE A 62 16.10 -16.48 -7.74
N MET A 63 16.90 -17.55 -7.64
CA MET A 63 16.81 -18.68 -8.57
C MET A 63 15.43 -19.35 -8.53
N LYS A 64 14.82 -19.51 -7.35
CA LYS A 64 13.48 -20.08 -7.23
C LYS A 64 12.44 -19.24 -7.98
N LEU A 65 12.44 -17.93 -7.78
CA LEU A 65 11.52 -17.01 -8.44
C LEU A 65 11.76 -16.94 -9.95
N GLN A 66 13.02 -16.94 -10.40
CA GLN A 66 13.37 -17.02 -11.83
C GLN A 66 12.86 -18.32 -12.46
N ASN A 67 13.04 -19.46 -11.79
CA ASN A 67 12.52 -20.74 -12.26
C ASN A 67 11.00 -20.75 -12.33
N MET A 68 10.31 -20.20 -11.33
CA MET A 68 8.86 -20.06 -11.37
C MET A 68 8.42 -19.18 -12.53
N LEU A 69 9.04 -18.01 -12.72
CA LEU A 69 8.75 -17.12 -13.84
C LEU A 69 8.98 -17.81 -15.18
N GLY A 70 10.14 -18.46 -15.38
CA GLY A 70 10.47 -19.19 -16.60
C GLY A 70 9.57 -20.39 -16.90
N SER A 71 8.83 -20.88 -15.89
CA SER A 71 7.84 -21.95 -16.07
C SER A 71 6.45 -21.46 -16.47
N ILE A 72 6.20 -20.14 -16.43
CA ILE A 72 4.89 -19.57 -16.79
C ILE A 72 4.70 -19.62 -18.30
N GLU A 73 3.72 -20.40 -18.76
CA GLU A 73 3.34 -20.36 -20.17
C GLU A 73 2.61 -19.04 -20.49
N LEU A 74 3.30 -18.10 -21.13
CA LEU A 74 2.79 -16.75 -21.40
C LEU A 74 1.60 -16.70 -22.40
N SER A 75 1.40 -17.76 -23.19
CA SER A 75 0.26 -17.93 -24.11
C SER A 75 -1.06 -18.27 -23.41
N LEU A 76 -1.02 -18.60 -22.11
CA LEU A 76 -2.19 -19.00 -21.35
C LEU A 76 -3.33 -17.98 -21.37
N ASP A 77 -4.55 -18.45 -21.08
CA ASP A 77 -5.69 -17.59 -20.86
C ASP A 77 -5.48 -16.71 -19.60
N LYS A 78 -6.31 -15.67 -19.46
CA LYS A 78 -6.16 -14.68 -18.38
C LYS A 78 -6.26 -15.31 -16.99
N VAL A 79 -7.08 -16.34 -16.79
CA VAL A 79 -7.30 -16.97 -15.49
C VAL A 79 -6.07 -17.77 -15.09
N SER A 80 -5.58 -18.64 -15.99
CA SER A 80 -4.39 -19.45 -15.74
C SER A 80 -3.15 -18.57 -15.50
N LEU A 81 -3.00 -17.51 -16.29
CA LEU A 81 -1.92 -16.53 -16.09
C LEU A 81 -2.04 -15.78 -14.75
N SER A 82 -3.27 -15.51 -14.29
CA SER A 82 -3.50 -14.86 -12.99
C SER A 82 -3.02 -15.74 -11.84
N PHE A 83 -3.35 -17.04 -11.86
CA PHE A 83 -2.91 -17.99 -10.84
C PHE A 83 -1.39 -18.10 -10.80
N ALA A 84 -0.74 -18.20 -11.97
CA ALA A 84 0.72 -18.26 -12.05
C ALA A 84 1.38 -17.03 -11.42
N PHE A 85 0.86 -15.82 -11.69
CA PHE A 85 1.38 -14.61 -11.05
C PHE A 85 1.10 -14.55 -9.55
N ASP A 86 -0.07 -14.98 -9.10
CA ASP A 86 -0.38 -15.02 -7.67
C ASP A 86 0.61 -15.90 -6.91
N GLU A 87 0.94 -17.07 -7.44
CA GLU A 87 1.92 -17.98 -6.84
C GLU A 87 3.31 -17.34 -6.71
N VAL A 88 3.81 -16.68 -7.76
CA VAL A 88 5.11 -16.00 -7.72
C VAL A 88 5.10 -14.85 -6.72
N ILE A 89 4.04 -14.03 -6.70
CA ILE A 89 3.94 -12.89 -5.78
C ILE A 89 3.87 -13.38 -4.33
N MET A 90 3.03 -14.38 -4.04
CA MET A 90 2.90 -14.95 -2.69
C MET A 90 4.22 -15.54 -2.22
N GLU A 91 4.94 -16.27 -3.08
CA GLU A 91 6.26 -16.81 -2.75
C GLU A 91 7.26 -15.69 -2.44
N ALA A 92 7.33 -14.65 -3.27
CA ALA A 92 8.24 -13.53 -3.05
C ALA A 92 7.94 -12.82 -1.71
N VAL A 93 6.68 -12.46 -1.47
CA VAL A 93 6.21 -11.79 -0.26
C VAL A 93 6.50 -12.62 1.00
N ASN A 94 6.24 -13.92 0.96
CA ASN A 94 6.47 -14.83 2.09
C ASN A 94 7.95 -15.14 2.32
N SER A 95 8.82 -14.95 1.32
CA SER A 95 10.24 -15.28 1.44
C SER A 95 11.15 -14.09 1.73
N ILE A 96 10.65 -12.84 1.63
CA ILE A 96 11.40 -11.63 2.02
C ILE A 96 11.80 -11.65 3.50
N LYS A 97 13.06 -11.32 3.78
CA LYS A 97 13.58 -11.21 5.14
C LYS A 97 13.78 -9.74 5.50
N PRO A 98 13.48 -9.35 6.76
CA PRO A 98 13.79 -8.00 7.21
C PRO A 98 15.31 -7.79 7.20
N PRO A 99 15.80 -6.61 6.80
CA PRO A 99 17.22 -6.31 6.76
C PRO A 99 17.83 -6.41 8.16
N ARG A 100 18.96 -7.13 8.28
CA ARG A 100 19.60 -7.43 9.56
C ARG A 100 20.08 -6.19 10.33
N ASN A 101 20.37 -5.09 9.65
CA ASN A 101 21.02 -3.90 10.21
C ASN A 101 20.21 -2.59 10.07
N SER A 102 18.88 -2.63 9.93
CA SER A 102 18.12 -1.37 9.98
C SER A 102 18.16 -0.79 11.40
N MET A 103 18.96 0.25 11.60
CA MET A 103 18.75 1.19 12.69
C MET A 103 17.44 1.91 12.38
N ASP A 104 16.45 1.76 13.26
CA ASP A 104 15.25 2.59 13.18
C ASP A 104 15.70 4.01 13.55
N ALA A 105 15.93 4.84 12.53
CA ALA A 105 16.10 6.26 12.72
C ALA A 105 14.92 6.77 13.55
N SER A 106 15.18 7.66 14.52
CA SER A 106 14.13 8.26 15.36
C SER A 106 12.96 8.69 14.47
N ASP A 107 11.82 8.01 14.63
CA ASP A 107 10.69 8.19 13.73
C ASP A 107 10.07 9.53 14.06
N ILE A 108 10.23 10.52 13.18
CA ILE A 108 9.67 11.87 13.33
C ILE A 108 8.16 11.78 13.63
N LEU A 109 7.46 10.77 13.12
CA LEU A 109 6.04 10.54 13.42
C LEU A 109 5.82 10.08 14.87
N ALA A 110 6.72 9.30 15.47
CA ALA A 110 6.66 8.92 16.87
C ALA A 110 6.93 10.10 17.82
N GLU A 111 7.73 11.07 17.37
CA GLU A 111 7.98 12.31 18.11
C GLU A 111 6.79 13.28 18.01
N THR A 112 6.16 13.35 16.83
CA THR A 112 4.99 14.20 16.53
C THR A 112 3.70 13.68 17.18
N TYR A 113 3.46 12.37 17.09
CA TYR A 113 2.26 11.74 17.64
C TYR A 113 2.59 11.03 18.96
N ILE A 114 1.86 11.37 20.03
CA ILE A 114 1.90 10.61 21.29
C ILE A 114 1.17 9.26 21.13
N ASN A 115 0.80 8.89 19.90
CA ASN A 115 0.11 7.65 19.58
C ASN A 115 1.04 6.43 19.82
N PRO A 116 0.66 5.49 20.70
CA PRO A 116 1.48 4.32 21.01
C PRO A 116 1.81 3.46 19.79
N LEU A 117 0.99 3.49 18.74
CA LEU A 117 1.21 2.72 17.50
C LEU A 117 2.46 3.16 16.73
N PHE A 118 2.83 4.44 16.80
CA PHE A 118 4.05 4.95 16.17
C PHE A 118 5.25 4.93 17.12
N LYS A 119 5.04 4.79 18.43
CA LYS A 119 6.13 4.72 19.42
C LYS A 119 6.86 3.37 19.41
N SER A 120 6.19 2.29 19.01
CA SER A 120 6.85 1.01 18.77
C SER A 120 7.56 1.02 17.42
N CYS A 121 8.79 0.49 17.37
CA CYS A 121 9.44 0.14 16.11
C CYS A 121 8.47 -0.66 15.23
N LEU A 122 8.31 -0.23 13.97
CA LEU A 122 7.43 -0.95 13.05
C LEU A 122 7.89 -2.39 12.90
N ASN A 123 6.92 -3.29 12.73
CA ASN A 123 7.21 -4.68 12.46
C ASN A 123 8.03 -4.79 11.16
N LYS A 124 9.31 -5.12 11.29
CA LYS A 124 10.26 -5.13 10.16
C LYS A 124 9.82 -6.07 9.05
N ALA A 125 9.19 -7.20 9.39
CA ALA A 125 8.70 -8.14 8.39
C ALA A 125 7.52 -7.56 7.59
N ALA A 126 6.60 -6.87 8.25
CA ALA A 126 5.51 -6.17 7.57
C ALA A 126 6.05 -5.03 6.69
N SER A 127 7.00 -4.24 7.19
CA SER A 127 7.64 -3.17 6.41
C SER A 127 8.32 -3.69 5.16
N SER A 128 9.16 -4.72 5.27
CA SER A 128 9.87 -5.26 4.10
C SER A 128 8.94 -5.89 3.07
N ALA A 129 7.88 -6.58 3.50
CA ALA A 129 6.86 -7.11 2.58
C ALA A 129 6.09 -5.97 1.88
N PHE A 130 5.74 -4.92 2.62
CA PHE A 130 5.07 -3.74 2.09
C PHE A 130 5.94 -3.00 1.06
N ASP A 131 7.22 -2.75 1.41
CA ASP A 131 8.18 -2.05 0.54
C ASP A 131 8.36 -2.80 -0.79
N TYR A 132 8.50 -4.12 -0.73
CA TYR A 132 8.58 -4.95 -1.92
C TYR A 132 7.32 -4.85 -2.78
N LEU A 133 6.13 -4.96 -2.18
CA LEU A 133 4.87 -4.88 -2.90
C LEU A 133 4.67 -3.50 -3.55
N ILE A 134 5.09 -2.41 -2.90
CA ILE A 134 5.10 -1.06 -3.48
C ILE A 134 6.10 -0.96 -4.65
N GLY A 135 7.30 -1.50 -4.48
CA GLY A 135 8.30 -1.56 -5.55
C GLY A 135 7.79 -2.33 -6.77
N LEU A 136 7.22 -3.51 -6.55
CA LEU A 136 6.60 -4.35 -7.57
C LEU A 136 5.46 -3.61 -8.28
N TYR A 137 4.57 -2.96 -7.54
CA TYR A 137 3.50 -2.13 -8.10
C TYR A 137 4.06 -1.03 -9.03
N GLY A 138 5.06 -0.27 -8.57
CA GLY A 138 5.68 0.80 -9.36
C GLY A 138 6.31 0.28 -10.65
N ARG A 139 7.05 -0.83 -10.57
CA ARG A 139 7.68 -1.48 -11.73
C ARG A 139 6.64 -2.02 -12.71
N CYS A 140 5.57 -2.64 -12.23
CA CYS A 140 4.49 -3.15 -13.08
C CYS A 140 3.75 -2.03 -13.81
N ASN A 141 3.45 -0.91 -13.14
CA ASN A 141 2.83 0.24 -13.80
C ASN A 141 3.72 0.84 -14.90
N SER A 142 5.04 0.90 -14.67
CA SER A 142 6.00 1.31 -15.71
C SER A 142 5.93 0.39 -16.94
N LEU A 143 5.89 -0.93 -16.73
CA LEU A 143 5.77 -1.90 -17.81
C LEU A 143 4.47 -1.80 -18.59
N VAL A 144 3.34 -1.60 -17.90
CA VAL A 144 2.03 -1.39 -18.53
C VAL A 144 2.07 -0.16 -19.43
N ASN A 145 2.62 0.96 -18.95
CA ASN A 145 2.71 2.21 -19.71
C ASN A 145 3.62 2.11 -20.95
N GLN A 146 4.64 1.25 -20.90
CA GLN A 146 5.54 0.97 -22.03
C GLN A 146 4.98 -0.07 -23.01
N SER A 147 3.92 -0.78 -22.63
CA SER A 147 3.31 -1.82 -23.47
C SER A 147 2.13 -1.26 -24.24
N HIS A 148 2.23 -1.25 -25.57
CA HIS A 148 1.21 -0.60 -26.40
C HIS A 148 0.17 -1.58 -26.96
N LEU A 149 0.57 -2.77 -27.44
CA LEU A 149 -0.34 -3.75 -28.03
C LEU A 149 0.19 -5.19 -27.93
N GLY A 150 -0.72 -6.17 -28.05
CA GLY A 150 -0.39 -7.58 -28.23
C GLY A 150 -0.22 -8.37 -26.93
N LEU A 151 0.59 -9.43 -26.99
CA LEU A 151 0.77 -10.40 -25.91
C LEU A 151 1.35 -9.74 -24.64
N SER A 152 2.36 -8.87 -24.78
CA SER A 152 2.99 -8.17 -23.65
C SER A 152 2.01 -7.26 -22.89
N ALA A 153 1.15 -6.54 -23.60
CA ALA A 153 0.12 -5.70 -22.98
C ALA A 153 -0.89 -6.54 -22.18
N LYS A 154 -1.31 -7.70 -22.71
CA LYS A 154 -2.17 -8.66 -21.97
C LYS A 154 -1.47 -9.17 -20.71
N ILE A 155 -0.20 -9.54 -20.80
CA ILE A 155 0.59 -10.08 -19.69
C ILE A 155 0.77 -9.03 -18.60
N PHE A 156 1.27 -7.84 -18.93
CA PHE A 156 1.55 -6.81 -17.93
C PHE A 156 0.28 -6.20 -17.33
N SER A 157 -0.81 -6.10 -18.09
CA SER A 157 -2.11 -5.70 -17.51
C SER A 157 -2.66 -6.77 -16.55
N THR A 158 -2.47 -8.06 -16.86
CA THR A 158 -2.83 -9.15 -15.96
C THR A 158 -1.97 -9.12 -14.69
N LEU A 159 -0.66 -8.99 -14.83
CA LEU A 159 0.27 -8.85 -13.70
C LEU A 159 -0.09 -7.64 -12.83
N SER A 160 -0.31 -6.47 -13.43
CA SER A 160 -0.69 -5.25 -12.69
C SER A 160 -1.99 -5.44 -11.89
N ALA A 161 -3.00 -6.09 -12.47
CA ALA A 161 -4.23 -6.41 -11.76
C ALA A 161 -3.97 -7.37 -10.59
N ARG A 162 -3.15 -8.41 -10.78
CA ARG A 162 -2.83 -9.36 -9.71
C ARG A 162 -1.98 -8.76 -8.61
N VAL A 163 -1.01 -7.90 -8.93
CA VAL A 163 -0.24 -7.15 -7.92
C VAL A 163 -1.15 -6.31 -7.03
N LYS A 164 -2.15 -5.62 -7.60
CA LYS A 164 -3.14 -4.87 -6.82
C LYS A 164 -3.94 -5.79 -5.90
N VAL A 165 -4.43 -6.93 -6.39
CA VAL A 165 -5.16 -7.91 -5.57
C VAL A 165 -4.32 -8.45 -4.43
N GLN A 166 -3.08 -8.86 -4.70
CA GLN A 166 -2.15 -9.33 -3.68
C GLN A 166 -1.81 -8.23 -2.67
N PHE A 167 -1.71 -6.97 -3.12
CA PHE A 167 -1.58 -5.82 -2.22
C PHE A 167 -2.76 -5.71 -1.26
N ILE A 168 -4.00 -5.83 -1.77
CA ILE A 168 -5.21 -5.84 -0.94
C ILE A 168 -5.19 -7.00 0.06
N LEU A 169 -4.85 -8.22 -0.38
CA LEU A 169 -4.76 -9.38 0.51
C LEU A 169 -3.71 -9.18 1.60
N PHE A 170 -2.57 -8.58 1.27
CA PHE A 170 -1.56 -8.19 2.25
C PHE A 170 -2.12 -7.19 3.25
N LEU A 171 -2.73 -6.10 2.79
CA LEU A 171 -3.30 -5.07 3.66
C LEU A 171 -4.41 -5.60 4.58
N ARG A 172 -5.15 -6.61 4.14
CA ARG A 172 -6.15 -7.34 4.95
C ARG A 172 -5.53 -8.33 5.95
N GLY A 173 -4.21 -8.46 5.99
CA GLY A 173 -3.50 -9.41 6.84
C GLY A 173 -3.62 -10.87 6.40
N LEU A 174 -4.04 -11.12 5.16
CA LEU A 174 -4.22 -12.46 4.60
C LEU A 174 -2.94 -13.02 3.96
N LEU A 175 -1.95 -12.15 3.68
CA LEU A 175 -0.59 -12.54 3.30
C LEU A 175 0.36 -12.34 4.49
N CYS A 176 1.46 -13.10 4.54
CA CYS A 176 2.46 -13.08 5.63
C CYS A 176 2.04 -13.69 6.98
N ALA A 177 1.05 -14.59 7.03
CA ALA A 177 0.60 -15.27 8.27
C ALA A 177 1.73 -15.94 9.07
N ASN A 178 2.82 -16.35 8.42
CA ASN A 178 3.94 -17.05 9.05
C ASN A 178 5.00 -16.13 9.69
N LYS A 179 4.87 -14.80 9.60
CA LYS A 179 5.94 -13.85 9.97
C LYS A 179 5.71 -13.06 11.27
N ASN A 180 4.76 -13.46 12.11
CA ASN A 180 4.37 -12.74 13.33
C ASN A 180 3.97 -11.27 13.08
N SER A 181 3.58 -10.92 11.85
CA SER A 181 3.04 -9.60 11.54
C SER A 181 1.55 -9.60 11.83
N SER A 182 1.12 -8.78 12.79
CA SER A 182 -0.30 -8.61 13.05
C SER A 182 -0.94 -7.73 11.96
N TYR A 183 -2.24 -7.88 11.78
CA TYR A 183 -3.02 -6.98 10.92
C TYR A 183 -2.89 -5.49 11.33
N GLN A 184 -2.71 -5.24 12.63
CA GLN A 184 -2.43 -3.90 13.16
C GLN A 184 -1.07 -3.38 12.70
N ASP A 185 -0.04 -4.22 12.67
CA ASP A 185 1.29 -3.84 12.17
C ASP A 185 1.23 -3.42 10.71
N ILE A 186 0.54 -4.22 9.88
CA ILE A 186 0.38 -3.97 8.44
C ILE A 186 -0.35 -2.65 8.21
N SER A 187 -1.45 -2.42 8.93
CA SER A 187 -2.23 -1.18 8.85
C SER A 187 -1.41 0.04 9.29
N THR A 188 -0.53 -0.12 10.28
CA THR A 188 0.35 0.95 10.77
C THR A 188 1.43 1.28 9.76
N VAL A 189 2.06 0.28 9.15
CA VAL A 189 3.03 0.45 8.05
C VAL A 189 2.38 1.18 6.87
N PHE A 190 1.19 0.74 6.45
CA PHE A 190 0.48 1.37 5.35
C PHE A 190 0.10 2.82 5.66
N THR A 191 -0.41 3.09 6.86
CA THR A 191 -0.77 4.44 7.28
C THR A 191 0.44 5.36 7.37
N LYS A 192 1.56 4.86 7.90
CA LYS A 192 2.82 5.60 7.90
C LYS A 192 3.26 5.95 6.49
N PHE A 193 3.24 4.99 5.57
CA PHE A 193 3.62 5.22 4.18
C PHE A 193 2.79 6.35 3.55
N MET A 194 1.48 6.37 3.79
CA MET A 194 0.60 7.44 3.30
C MET A 194 0.93 8.80 3.93
N LEU A 195 1.17 8.86 5.25
CA LEU A 195 1.53 10.09 5.94
C LEU A 195 2.86 10.67 5.46
N THR A 196 3.82 9.81 5.10
CA THR A 196 5.15 10.22 4.61
C THR A 196 5.12 10.65 3.13
N ASN A 197 4.17 10.16 2.33
CA ASN A 197 4.13 10.37 0.87
C ASN A 197 2.91 11.17 0.38
N LEU A 198 2.31 12.00 1.24
CA LEU A 198 1.06 12.71 0.97
C LEU A 198 0.94 13.38 -0.40
N GLU A 199 2.02 14.00 -0.89
CA GLU A 199 2.00 14.80 -2.12
C GLU A 199 1.88 13.94 -3.39
N SER A 200 2.37 12.70 -3.37
CA SER A 200 2.49 11.84 -4.55
C SER A 200 1.60 10.59 -4.49
N ILE A 201 0.98 10.32 -3.35
CA ILE A 201 0.28 9.04 -3.09
C ILE A 201 -1.10 8.93 -3.76
N SER A 202 -1.70 10.05 -4.20
CA SER A 202 -3.09 10.09 -4.71
C SER A 202 -3.40 9.10 -5.84
N PRO A 203 -2.58 8.96 -6.91
CA PRO A 203 -2.86 8.00 -7.98
C PRO A 203 -2.83 6.55 -7.48
N PHE A 204 -1.90 6.23 -6.57
CA PHE A 204 -1.81 4.91 -5.95
C PHE A 204 -3.05 4.61 -5.11
N LEU A 205 -3.49 5.53 -4.24
CA LEU A 205 -4.70 5.32 -3.43
C LEU A 205 -5.95 5.13 -4.28
N ARG A 206 -6.08 5.89 -5.37
CA ARG A 206 -7.18 5.68 -6.33
C ARG A 206 -7.16 4.27 -6.88
N ASP A 207 -6.02 3.76 -7.31
CA ASP A 207 -5.89 2.41 -7.86
C ASP A 207 -6.24 1.32 -6.84
N ILE A 208 -5.81 1.49 -5.58
CA ILE A 208 -6.14 0.60 -4.48
C ILE A 208 -7.64 0.63 -4.17
N ILE A 209 -8.26 1.82 -4.09
CA ILE A 209 -9.71 1.97 -3.84
C ILE A 209 -10.54 1.38 -4.98
N VAL A 210 -10.11 1.56 -6.24
CA VAL A 210 -10.73 0.93 -7.40
C VAL A 210 -10.67 -0.58 -7.28
N CYS A 211 -9.52 -1.14 -6.91
CA CYS A 211 -9.36 -2.58 -6.71
C CYS A 211 -10.29 -3.11 -5.61
N CYS A 212 -10.35 -2.45 -4.44
CA CYS A 212 -11.24 -2.84 -3.35
C CYS A 212 -12.75 -2.78 -3.68
N LYS A 213 -13.15 -2.01 -4.70
CA LYS A 213 -14.55 -1.91 -5.14
C LYS A 213 -14.87 -2.81 -6.32
N ASP A 214 -13.87 -3.43 -6.93
CA ASP A 214 -14.08 -4.31 -8.07
C ASP A 214 -14.51 -5.69 -7.58
N ALA A 215 -15.82 -5.96 -7.65
CA ALA A 215 -16.43 -7.22 -7.25
C ALA A 215 -15.93 -8.45 -8.06
N ALA A 216 -15.28 -8.22 -9.20
CA ALA A 216 -14.64 -9.30 -9.97
C ALA A 216 -13.25 -9.67 -9.42
N LEU A 217 -12.64 -8.80 -8.61
CA LEU A 217 -11.28 -8.95 -8.07
C LEU A 217 -11.25 -9.17 -6.56
N THR A 218 -12.17 -8.53 -5.83
CA THR A 218 -12.24 -8.56 -4.36
C THR A 218 -13.69 -8.65 -3.88
N ASP A 219 -13.87 -9.00 -2.60
CA ASP A 219 -15.19 -9.03 -1.96
C ASP A 219 -15.61 -7.64 -1.42
N ASP A 220 -16.89 -7.51 -1.07
CA ASP A 220 -17.49 -6.26 -0.58
C ASP A 220 -16.86 -5.74 0.73
N SER A 221 -16.15 -6.59 1.49
CA SER A 221 -15.47 -6.22 2.72
C SER A 221 -14.07 -5.63 2.51
N ALA A 222 -13.48 -5.75 1.32
CA ALA A 222 -12.11 -5.31 1.07
C ALA A 222 -11.87 -3.82 1.39
N LEU A 223 -12.82 -2.94 1.05
CA LEU A 223 -12.66 -1.51 1.31
C LEU A 223 -12.62 -1.18 2.81
N ILE A 224 -13.54 -1.77 3.60
CA ILE A 224 -13.61 -1.54 5.06
C ILE A 224 -12.43 -2.19 5.78
N GLU A 225 -11.99 -3.37 5.36
CA GLU A 225 -10.84 -4.05 5.96
C GLU A 225 -9.50 -3.40 5.59
N VAL A 226 -9.41 -2.67 4.48
CA VAL A 226 -8.17 -1.93 4.16
C VAL A 226 -8.16 -0.54 4.80
N PHE A 227 -9.24 0.23 4.66
CA PHE A 227 -9.27 1.63 5.08
C PHE A 227 -9.89 1.87 6.45
N GLY A 228 -10.64 0.92 7.01
CA GLY A 228 -11.17 1.00 8.38
C GLY A 228 -10.07 1.23 9.42
N PRO A 229 -9.04 0.37 9.49
CA PRO A 229 -7.91 0.56 10.41
C PRO A 229 -7.14 1.85 10.16
N VAL A 230 -6.98 2.26 8.89
CA VAL A 230 -6.34 3.53 8.55
C VAL A 230 -7.11 4.69 9.19
N LEU A 231 -8.43 4.70 9.03
CA LEU A 231 -9.30 5.72 9.63
C LEU A 231 -9.21 5.69 11.17
N ASP A 232 -9.14 4.51 11.79
CA ASP A 232 -8.96 4.37 13.23
C ASP A 232 -7.62 4.92 13.71
N ILE A 233 -6.54 4.68 12.96
CA ILE A 233 -5.21 5.22 13.24
C ILE A 233 -5.23 6.75 13.10
N LEU A 234 -5.84 7.30 12.05
CA LEU A 234 -5.97 8.76 11.86
C LEU A 234 -6.76 9.40 13.01
N ARG A 235 -7.85 8.76 13.45
CA ARG A 235 -8.62 9.22 14.62
C ARG A 235 -7.75 9.19 15.88
N SER A 236 -6.99 8.11 16.09
CA SER A 236 -6.06 8.00 17.22
C SER A 236 -4.98 9.08 17.18
N CYS A 237 -4.45 9.42 16.01
CA CYS A 237 -3.52 10.54 15.83
C CYS A 237 -4.15 11.88 16.22
N ALA A 238 -5.39 12.14 15.79
CA ALA A 238 -6.11 13.36 16.13
C ALA A 238 -6.39 13.48 17.64
N ILE A 239 -6.57 12.35 18.34
CA ILE A 239 -6.72 12.31 19.81
C ILE A 239 -5.39 12.56 20.53
N HIS A 240 -4.27 12.01 20.02
CA HIS A 240 -2.98 11.98 20.72
C HIS A 240 -1.91 12.89 20.10
N ILE A 241 -2.30 14.07 19.60
CA ILE A 241 -1.36 15.01 18.96
C ILE A 241 -0.50 15.75 20.00
N ASN A 242 0.82 15.85 19.77
CA ASN A 242 1.72 16.60 20.65
C ASN A 242 1.77 18.09 20.28
N MET A 243 0.93 18.90 20.91
CA MET A 243 0.81 20.34 20.61
C MET A 243 1.95 21.22 21.14
N THR A 244 2.82 20.67 21.99
CA THR A 244 3.98 21.38 22.57
C THR A 244 5.20 21.41 21.65
N LYS A 245 5.43 20.37 20.83
CA LYS A 245 6.70 20.20 20.11
C LYS A 245 6.62 20.54 18.63
N LEU A 246 5.61 20.05 17.92
CA LEU A 246 5.45 20.29 16.49
C LEU A 246 3.98 20.18 16.11
N PHE A 247 3.40 21.27 15.59
CA PHE A 247 2.13 21.19 14.89
C PHE A 247 2.37 20.57 13.50
N GLU A 248 1.97 19.31 13.31
CA GLU A 248 1.82 18.67 12.00
C GLU A 248 0.36 18.26 11.78
N ASP A 249 -0.19 18.69 10.64
CA ASP A 249 -1.57 18.41 10.19
C ASP A 249 -1.65 17.20 9.24
N LYS A 250 -0.57 16.42 9.08
CA LYS A 250 -0.50 15.34 8.09
C LYS A 250 -1.66 14.33 8.16
N HIS A 251 -2.14 14.00 9.36
CA HIS A 251 -3.29 13.12 9.55
C HIS A 251 -4.62 13.74 9.07
N TYR A 252 -4.78 15.06 9.18
CA TYR A 252 -5.89 15.79 8.59
C TYR A 252 -5.78 15.87 7.08
N SER A 253 -4.60 16.23 6.57
CA SER A 253 -4.32 16.29 5.14
C SER A 253 -4.54 14.93 4.47
N LEU A 254 -4.16 13.83 5.14
CA LEU A 254 -4.45 12.48 4.67
C LEU A 254 -5.96 12.18 4.66
N LEU A 255 -6.69 12.53 5.73
CA LEU A 255 -8.13 12.33 5.78
C LEU A 255 -8.84 13.10 4.64
N LEU A 256 -8.44 14.35 4.39
CA LEU A 256 -8.98 15.15 3.29
C LEU A 256 -8.66 14.53 1.93
N LEU A 257 -7.40 14.15 1.71
CA LEU A 257 -6.99 13.48 0.47
C LEU A 257 -7.86 12.25 0.20
N LEU A 258 -8.09 11.42 1.22
CA LEU A 258 -8.93 10.23 1.11
C LEU A 258 -10.40 10.56 0.78
N LEU A 259 -10.96 11.61 1.39
CA LEU A 259 -12.32 12.09 1.12
C LEU A 259 -12.47 12.70 -0.28
N GLU A 260 -11.38 13.27 -0.82
CA GLU A 260 -11.34 13.88 -2.14
C GLU A 260 -11.37 12.86 -3.28
N ILE A 261 -10.93 11.62 -3.03
CA ILE A 261 -10.93 10.55 -4.02
C ILE A 261 -12.37 10.26 -4.47
N LYS A 262 -12.63 10.61 -5.73
CA LYS A 262 -13.93 10.52 -6.38
C LYS A 262 -13.90 9.52 -7.53
N MET A 263 -14.81 8.57 -7.54
CA MET A 263 -14.88 7.53 -8.57
C MET A 263 -15.56 8.06 -9.85
N SER A 264 -15.46 7.30 -10.94
CA SER A 264 -16.07 7.65 -12.23
C SER A 264 -17.59 7.77 -12.16
N ASP A 265 -18.22 6.97 -11.29
CA ASP A 265 -19.65 7.00 -10.95
C ASP A 265 -20.02 8.15 -9.98
N ASN A 266 -19.11 9.10 -9.74
CA ASN A 266 -19.30 10.23 -8.82
C ASN A 266 -19.42 9.83 -7.34
N THR A 267 -19.18 8.56 -6.98
CA THR A 267 -19.13 8.09 -5.58
C THR A 267 -17.83 8.51 -4.88
N ARG A 268 -17.86 8.55 -3.54
CA ARG A 268 -16.71 8.90 -2.70
C ARG A 268 -16.55 7.79 -1.65
N PRO A 269 -15.90 6.67 -2.00
CA PRO A 269 -15.96 5.44 -1.23
C PRO A 269 -15.52 5.60 0.24
N ILE A 270 -14.49 6.42 0.49
CA ILE A 270 -14.03 6.66 1.87
C ILE A 270 -15.00 7.55 2.65
N ALA A 271 -15.64 8.53 2.00
CA ALA A 271 -16.68 9.34 2.64
C ALA A 271 -17.91 8.49 3.01
N ASP A 272 -18.34 7.63 2.08
CA ASP A 272 -19.45 6.71 2.29
C ASP A 272 -19.10 5.71 3.42
N LEU A 273 -17.86 5.21 3.45
CA LEU A 273 -17.34 4.38 4.53
C LEU A 273 -17.42 5.10 5.88
N ILE A 274 -16.94 6.35 5.98
CA ILE A 274 -16.98 7.12 7.25
C ILE A 274 -18.41 7.31 7.75
N VAL A 275 -19.36 7.66 6.88
CA VAL A 275 -20.78 7.85 7.24
C VAL A 275 -21.43 6.54 7.71
N SER A 276 -21.00 5.40 7.14
CA SER A 276 -21.51 4.08 7.51
C SER A 276 -21.02 3.56 8.88
N ARG A 277 -20.01 4.21 9.48
CA ARG A 277 -19.42 3.72 10.72
C ARG A 277 -20.40 3.84 11.91
N PRO A 278 -20.39 2.88 12.85
CA PRO A 278 -21.22 2.95 14.05
C PRO A 278 -20.94 4.17 14.94
N ASP A 279 -19.70 4.65 14.91
CA ASP A 279 -19.22 5.81 15.67
C ASP A 279 -19.33 7.14 14.89
N PHE A 280 -19.95 7.17 13.70
CA PHE A 280 -20.13 8.42 12.95
C PHE A 280 -21.09 9.38 13.68
N HIS A 281 -22.23 8.86 14.13
CA HIS A 281 -23.20 9.59 14.93
C HIS A 281 -23.56 8.76 16.17
N PRO A 282 -22.90 8.98 17.32
CA PRO A 282 -23.10 8.16 18.50
C PRO A 282 -24.53 8.32 19.04
N LYS A 283 -25.39 7.33 18.79
CA LYS A 283 -26.85 7.42 19.07
C LYS A 283 -27.21 7.38 20.56
N HIS A 284 -26.28 7.01 21.44
CA HIS A 284 -26.52 6.75 22.87
C HIS A 284 -25.65 7.59 23.81
N LEU A 285 -25.43 8.87 23.48
CA LEU A 285 -24.76 9.81 24.39
C LEU A 285 -25.77 10.45 25.34
N ILE A 286 -26.32 9.65 26.26
CA ILE A 286 -27.10 10.17 27.38
C ILE A 286 -26.19 10.13 28.60
N THR A 287 -25.37 11.17 28.76
CA THR A 287 -24.59 11.36 29.99
C THR A 287 -24.70 12.82 30.46
N ASN A 288 -24.23 13.09 31.68
CA ASN A 288 -24.25 14.43 32.26
C ASN A 288 -23.24 15.39 31.60
N PHE A 289 -22.40 14.91 30.66
CA PHE A 289 -21.31 15.66 30.05
C PHE A 289 -21.70 16.45 28.78
N LYS A 290 -22.95 16.95 28.65
CA LYS A 290 -23.40 18.02 27.72
C LYS A 290 -22.59 18.19 26.40
N GLY A 291 -22.44 17.15 25.59
CA GLY A 291 -21.85 17.24 24.25
C GLY A 291 -20.32 17.18 24.19
N ARG A 292 -19.61 17.05 25.33
CA ARG A 292 -18.16 16.78 25.37
C ARG A 292 -17.83 15.40 24.84
N GLU A 293 -18.76 14.46 25.06
CA GLU A 293 -18.60 13.08 24.64
C GLU A 293 -18.56 12.98 23.11
N PHE A 294 -19.16 13.93 22.39
CA PHE A 294 -19.12 13.93 20.93
C PHE A 294 -17.67 14.00 20.41
N VAL A 295 -16.79 14.73 21.09
CA VAL A 295 -15.37 14.86 20.72
C VAL A 295 -14.67 13.51 20.78
N HIS A 296 -14.89 12.73 21.84
CA HIS A 296 -14.18 11.45 22.01
C HIS A 296 -14.96 10.24 21.51
N SER A 297 -16.28 10.34 21.34
CA SER A 297 -17.16 9.22 21.00
C SER A 297 -17.51 9.19 19.52
N SER A 298 -17.49 10.34 18.81
CA SER A 298 -17.70 10.36 17.37
C SER A 298 -16.40 10.24 16.58
N PHE A 299 -16.45 9.64 15.39
CA PHE A 299 -15.28 9.51 14.51
C PHE A 299 -14.67 10.88 14.18
N LEU A 300 -15.50 11.85 13.80
CA LEU A 300 -15.06 13.19 13.41
C LEU A 300 -14.84 14.13 14.59
N GLY A 301 -15.23 13.73 15.79
CA GLY A 301 -15.14 14.53 17.01
C GLY A 301 -13.75 15.11 17.26
N PRO A 302 -12.68 14.29 17.28
CA PRO A 302 -11.33 14.77 17.53
C PRO A 302 -10.88 15.74 16.44
N PHE A 303 -11.24 15.43 15.19
CA PHE A 303 -10.91 16.27 14.04
C PHE A 303 -11.60 17.64 14.11
N ILE A 304 -12.84 17.71 14.58
CA ILE A 304 -13.61 18.95 14.68
C ILE A 304 -13.20 19.75 15.92
N ALA A 305 -12.93 19.11 17.05
CA ALA A 305 -12.59 19.78 18.30
C ALA A 305 -11.33 20.65 18.16
N PHE A 306 -10.40 20.24 17.31
CA PHE A 306 -9.22 21.02 16.97
C PHE A 306 -9.55 22.37 16.30
N SER A 307 -10.68 22.52 15.58
CA SER A 307 -11.08 23.85 15.04
C SER A 307 -11.48 24.84 16.10
N ILE A 308 -11.89 24.33 17.25
CA ILE A 308 -12.36 25.10 18.39
C ILE A 308 -11.14 25.54 19.21
N ALA A 309 -10.08 24.72 19.26
CA ALA A 309 -8.83 24.98 19.95
C ALA A 309 -8.14 26.28 19.57
N GLY A 310 -8.11 26.58 18.28
CA GLY A 310 -7.40 27.74 17.78
C GLY A 310 -8.10 29.10 17.97
N SER A 311 -9.27 29.12 18.62
CA SER A 311 -10.09 30.33 18.74
C SER A 311 -9.92 31.10 20.06
N GLN A 312 -8.95 30.72 20.92
CA GLN A 312 -8.88 31.16 22.33
C GLN A 312 -10.24 31.02 23.06
N SER A 313 -11.10 30.11 22.61
CA SER A 313 -12.42 29.94 23.20
C SER A 313 -12.29 29.16 24.51
N PRO A 314 -12.99 29.57 25.59
CA PRO A 314 -13.15 28.76 26.80
C PRO A 314 -13.68 27.35 26.52
N LEU A 315 -14.24 27.11 25.32
CA LEU A 315 -14.68 25.81 24.86
C LEU A 315 -13.53 24.81 24.65
N TYR A 316 -12.29 25.26 24.47
CA TYR A 316 -11.14 24.36 24.29
C TYR A 316 -10.78 23.62 25.60
N GLU A 317 -10.64 24.36 26.71
CA GLU A 317 -10.51 23.79 28.05
C GLU A 317 -11.75 22.98 28.47
N PHE A 318 -12.90 23.25 27.83
CA PHE A 318 -14.13 22.49 28.03
C PHE A 318 -14.18 21.17 27.24
N CYS A 319 -13.45 21.06 26.12
CA CYS A 319 -13.49 19.90 25.22
C CYS A 319 -12.34 18.90 25.44
N PHE A 320 -11.25 19.30 26.10
CA PHE A 320 -10.08 18.45 26.38
C PHE A 320 -9.68 18.57 27.85
N ASP A 321 -9.46 17.44 28.53
CA ASP A 321 -8.87 17.45 29.89
C ASP A 321 -7.41 17.93 29.81
N HIS A 322 -6.99 18.75 30.79
CA HIS A 322 -5.65 19.38 30.84
C HIS A 322 -4.46 18.41 30.78
N ASN A 323 -4.69 17.10 30.92
CA ASN A 323 -3.66 16.08 30.84
C ASN A 323 -3.45 15.51 29.42
N ASP A 324 -4.40 15.72 28.50
CA ASP A 324 -4.38 15.11 27.17
C ASP A 324 -3.76 16.01 26.09
N VAL A 325 -3.66 17.32 26.36
CA VAL A 325 -3.08 18.28 25.41
C VAL A 325 -2.17 19.28 26.12
N LEU A 326 -0.87 19.07 25.97
CA LEU A 326 0.15 20.07 26.33
C LEU A 326 0.19 21.13 25.22
N PHE A 327 -0.44 22.28 25.42
CA PHE A 327 -0.43 23.39 24.47
C PHE A 327 0.56 24.46 24.93
N ASP A 328 1.58 24.74 24.11
CA ASP A 328 2.51 25.85 24.37
C ASP A 328 1.96 27.16 23.77
N TYR A 329 1.71 28.15 24.62
CA TYR A 329 1.20 29.48 24.24
C TYR A 329 2.28 30.44 23.76
N SER A 330 3.55 30.02 23.68
CA SER A 330 4.68 30.90 23.35
C SER A 330 4.80 31.27 21.86
N ASP A 331 4.17 30.52 20.94
CA ASP A 331 4.27 30.70 19.47
C ASP A 331 2.88 30.81 18.81
N MET A 332 2.07 31.77 19.26
CA MET A 332 0.67 31.91 18.82
C MET A 332 0.53 32.43 17.38
N GLU A 333 1.41 33.30 16.89
CA GLU A 333 1.31 33.88 15.53
C GLU A 333 1.45 32.83 14.41
N ASN A 334 2.43 31.93 14.51
CA ASN A 334 2.58 30.83 13.53
C ASN A 334 1.46 29.78 13.67
N LYS A 335 0.97 29.57 14.90
CA LYS A 335 -0.12 28.63 15.16
C LYS A 335 -1.45 29.15 14.64
N GLU A 336 -1.72 30.45 14.71
CA GLU A 336 -2.98 31.07 14.24
C GLU A 336 -3.15 30.94 12.72
N LEU A 337 -2.07 31.08 11.95
CA LEU A 337 -2.09 30.88 10.49
C LEU A 337 -2.42 29.42 10.13
N LYS A 338 -1.80 28.47 10.84
CA LYS A 338 -2.08 27.03 10.72
C LYS A 338 -3.50 26.66 11.16
N ILE A 339 -4.04 27.32 12.19
CA ILE A 339 -5.43 27.18 12.65
C ILE A 339 -6.41 27.67 11.58
N ASN A 340 -6.12 28.77 10.89
CA ASN A 340 -7.00 29.30 9.84
C ASN A 340 -7.02 28.40 8.58
N GLU A 341 -5.86 27.88 8.19
CA GLU A 341 -5.75 26.86 7.13
C GLU A 341 -6.55 25.61 7.52
N PHE A 342 -6.41 25.18 8.76
CA PHE A 342 -7.13 24.06 9.34
C PHE A 342 -8.67 24.26 9.35
N GLN A 343 -9.15 25.45 9.71
CA GLN A 343 -10.58 25.77 9.65
C GLN A 343 -11.11 25.71 8.22
N THR A 344 -10.30 26.09 7.22
CA THR A 344 -10.65 25.99 5.80
C THR A 344 -10.74 24.53 5.36
N GLN A 345 -9.76 23.73 5.73
CA GLN A 345 -9.71 22.28 5.55
C GLN A 345 -10.96 21.58 6.14
N LEU A 346 -11.38 21.95 7.36
CA LEU A 346 -12.61 21.40 7.95
C LEU A 346 -13.90 21.86 7.28
N ARG A 347 -13.96 23.09 6.76
CA ARG A 347 -15.09 23.51 5.93
C ARG A 347 -15.20 22.64 4.69
N MET A 348 -14.08 22.32 4.04
CA MET A 348 -14.03 21.40 2.90
C MET A 348 -14.51 20.00 3.30
N MET A 349 -14.01 19.46 4.42
CA MET A 349 -14.45 18.18 4.98
C MET A 349 -15.97 18.14 5.21
N ARG A 350 -16.53 19.20 5.82
CA ARG A 350 -17.97 19.35 6.05
C ARG A 350 -18.76 19.38 4.75
N VAL A 351 -18.28 20.06 3.71
CA VAL A 351 -18.97 20.11 2.40
C VAL A 351 -19.00 18.73 1.76
N MET A 352 -17.87 18.01 1.78
CA MET A 352 -17.79 16.66 1.20
C MET A 352 -18.70 15.66 1.92
N ILE A 353 -18.81 15.76 3.24
CA ILE A 353 -19.63 14.87 4.07
C ILE A 353 -21.12 15.27 4.03
N ARG A 354 -21.46 16.57 4.08
CA ARG A 354 -22.86 17.06 4.05
C ARG A 354 -23.60 16.69 2.77
N ALA A 355 -22.90 16.57 1.64
CA ALA A 355 -23.49 16.10 0.40
C ALA A 355 -24.12 14.70 0.50
N ARG A 356 -23.86 13.94 1.59
CA ARG A 356 -24.33 12.57 1.81
C ARG A 356 -25.28 12.39 3.00
N ILE A 357 -25.46 13.41 3.86
CA ILE A 357 -26.36 13.33 5.03
C ILE A 357 -27.85 13.55 4.64
N TYR A 358 -28.13 13.92 3.38
CA TYR A 358 -29.49 14.21 2.87
C TYR A 358 -30.03 13.16 1.89
N ILE A 359 -29.56 11.91 1.98
CA ILE A 359 -30.21 10.72 1.41
C ILE A 359 -30.57 9.82 2.59
#